data_AF-A0A841MPQ9-F1
#
_entry.id   AF-A0A841MPQ9-F1
#
_cell.length_a   1.000
_cell.length_b   1.000
_cell.length_c   1.000
_cell.angle_alpha   90.00
_cell.angle_beta   90.00
_cell.angle_gamma   90.00
#
_symmetry.space_group_name_H-M   'P 1'
#
loop_
_entity.id
_entity.type
_entity.pdbx_description
1 polymer ?
#
loop_
_entity_poly.entity_id
_entity_poly.type
_entity_poly.pdbx_seq_one_letter_code
_entity_poly.pdbx_strand_id
1 'polypeptide(L)'
;MKTIRFLALSLFLTFAFSRLGKAQEINTVDKMEIYPLSDDSGYTVRTWEYPKDEKTKTFEYVSKIWSKTEGKWKISLLHSTAKEIPN
;
A
#
# COMPACT_ATOMS: atom_id res chain seq x y z
N MET A 1 13.79 -47.18 -33.02
CA MET A 1 13.13 -45.86 -33.12
C MET A 1 13.03 -45.26 -31.73
N LYS A 2 13.96 -44.37 -31.37
CA LYS A 2 14.09 -43.82 -30.01
C LYS A 2 13.61 -42.36 -29.98
N THR A 3 12.47 -42.17 -29.31
CA THR A 3 12.13 -41.08 -28.38
C THR A 3 13.05 -39.85 -28.37
N ILE A 4 12.65 -38.79 -29.08
CA ILE A 4 13.17 -37.42 -28.89
C ILE A 4 11.97 -36.47 -28.90
N ARG A 5 11.24 -36.37 -27.78
CA ARG A 5 10.27 -35.28 -27.53
C ARG A 5 10.18 -34.83 -26.06
N PHE A 6 11.02 -35.34 -25.16
CA PHE A 6 10.94 -35.00 -23.73
C PHE A 6 11.94 -33.93 -23.26
N LEU A 7 12.96 -33.58 -24.05
CA LEU A 7 13.99 -32.61 -23.63
C LEU A 7 13.61 -31.14 -23.87
N ALA A 8 12.66 -30.84 -24.76
CA ALA A 8 12.27 -29.46 -25.05
C ALA A 8 11.39 -28.84 -23.95
N LEU A 9 10.63 -29.64 -23.20
CA LEU A 9 9.75 -29.14 -22.16
C LEU A 9 10.50 -28.80 -20.86
N SER A 10 11.66 -29.43 -20.63
CA SER A 10 12.48 -29.18 -19.44
C SER A 10 13.23 -27.84 -19.50
N LEU A 11 13.63 -27.38 -20.68
CA LEU A 11 14.39 -26.12 -20.81
C LEU A 11 13.50 -24.87 -20.80
N PHE A 12 12.21 -25.01 -21.15
CA PHE A 12 11.26 -23.91 -21.09
C PHE A 12 10.78 -23.62 -19.66
N LEU A 13 10.74 -24.62 -18.79
CA LEU A 13 10.33 -24.40 -17.39
C LEU A 13 11.42 -23.71 -16.56
N THR A 14 12.70 -23.92 -16.88
CA THR A 14 13.81 -23.25 -16.16
C THR A 14 13.94 -21.77 -16.55
N PHE A 15 13.64 -21.42 -17.81
CA PHE A 15 13.66 -20.02 -18.27
C PHE A 15 12.40 -19.22 -17.89
N ALA A 16 11.27 -19.87 -17.62
CA ALA A 16 10.07 -19.18 -17.17
C ALA A 16 10.18 -18.72 -15.69
N PHE A 17 10.96 -19.44 -14.87
CA PHE A 17 11.12 -19.10 -13.45
C PHE A 17 12.17 -18.01 -13.17
N SER A 18 13.09 -17.74 -14.10
CA SER A 18 14.07 -16.65 -13.93
C SER A 18 13.50 -15.25 -14.23
N ARG A 19 12.26 -15.17 -14.72
CA ARG A 19 11.51 -13.92 -14.98
C ARG A 19 10.41 -13.63 -13.96
N LEU A 20 10.24 -14.47 -12.93
CA LEU A 20 9.59 -13.98 -11.72
C LEU A 20 10.60 -13.02 -11.07
N GLY A 21 10.46 -11.73 -11.37
CA GLY A 21 11.17 -10.68 -10.67
C GLY A 21 11.08 -10.94 -9.17
N LYS A 22 12.18 -10.72 -8.45
CA LYS A 22 12.18 -10.80 -6.98
C LYS A 22 10.95 -10.03 -6.50
N ALA A 23 10.10 -10.67 -5.69
CA ALA A 23 9.08 -9.94 -4.95
C ALA A 23 9.85 -8.94 -4.09
N GLN A 24 9.88 -7.69 -4.55
CA GLN A 24 10.50 -6.61 -3.82
C GLN A 24 9.71 -6.47 -2.54
N GLU A 25 10.38 -6.58 -1.40
CA GLU A 25 9.76 -6.39 -0.10
C GLU A 25 9.17 -4.98 -0.09
N ILE A 26 7.85 -4.91 -0.22
CA ILE A 26 7.10 -3.66 -0.30
C ILE A 26 7.09 -3.10 1.12
N ASN A 27 8.06 -2.25 1.44
CA ASN A 27 8.05 -1.49 2.69
C ASN A 27 6.92 -0.45 2.60
N THR A 28 5.71 -0.86 2.96
CA THR A 28 4.59 0.06 3.16
C THR A 28 4.61 0.59 4.59
N VAL A 29 4.57 1.91 4.74
CA VAL A 29 4.36 2.54 6.05
C VAL A 29 2.88 2.84 6.19
N ASP A 30 2.26 2.34 7.25
CA ASP A 30 0.91 2.69 7.66
C ASP A 30 0.90 3.12 9.12
N LYS A 31 0.99 4.43 9.33
CA LYS A 31 1.01 5.03 10.66
C LYS A 31 -0.29 5.79 10.88
N MET A 32 -0.97 5.51 11.99
CA MET A 32 -2.13 6.28 12.43
C MET A 32 -1.85 6.92 13.79
N GLU A 33 -2.20 8.19 13.90
CA GLU A 33 -2.18 8.96 15.14
C GLU A 33 -3.59 9.45 15.43
N ILE A 34 -3.97 9.40 16.70
CA ILE A 34 -5.31 9.74 17.18
C ILE A 34 -5.15 10.78 18.28
N TYR A 35 -5.84 11.89 18.12
CA TYR A 35 -5.83 13.04 19.01
C TYR A 35 -7.25 13.28 19.51
N PRO A 36 -7.58 12.93 20.77
CA PRO A 36 -8.86 13.30 21.36
C PRO A 36 -8.92 14.83 21.49
N LEU A 37 -10.02 15.44 21.05
CA LEU A 37 -10.23 16.89 21.15
C LEU A 37 -11.25 17.22 22.26
N SER A 38 -12.28 16.39 22.39
CA SER A 38 -13.26 16.41 23.49
C SER A 38 -13.91 15.02 23.63
N ASP A 39 -14.86 14.88 24.57
CA ASP A 39 -15.63 13.64 24.75
C ASP A 39 -16.43 13.22 23.50
N ASP A 40 -16.76 14.20 22.65
CA ASP A 40 -17.58 14.04 21.44
C ASP A 40 -16.82 14.40 20.15
N SER A 41 -15.51 14.65 20.21
CA SER A 41 -14.72 14.96 19.01
C SER A 41 -13.28 14.45 19.06
N GLY A 42 -12.75 14.11 17.88
CA GLY A 42 -11.39 13.63 17.74
C GLY A 42 -10.81 13.96 16.38
N TYR A 43 -9.49 14.03 16.31
CA TYR A 43 -8.73 14.23 15.10
C TYR A 43 -7.84 13.02 14.83
N THR A 44 -7.81 12.54 13.60
CA THR A 44 -6.93 11.43 13.21
C THR A 44 -6.07 11.83 12.04
N VAL A 45 -4.78 11.49 12.10
CA VAL A 45 -3.84 11.61 10.99
C VAL A 45 -3.38 10.21 10.62
N ARG A 46 -3.57 9.84 9.36
CA ARG A 46 -3.00 8.61 8.79
C ARG A 46 -1.94 9.01 7.79
N THR A 47 -0.79 8.38 7.91
CA THR A 47 0.35 8.51 7.01
C THR A 47 0.53 7.20 6.28
N TRP A 48 0.54 7.27 4.96
CA TRP A 48 0.78 6.16 4.06
C TRP A 48 2.01 6.40 3.21
N GLU A 49 2.89 5.41 3.16
CA GLU A 49 3.97 5.34 2.20
C GLU A 49 3.85 4.03 1.44
N TYR A 50 3.75 4.09 0.12
CA TYR A 50 3.66 2.90 -0.72
C TYR A 50 4.38 3.11 -2.05
N PRO A 51 5.04 2.09 -2.61
CA PRO A 51 5.63 2.19 -3.93
C PRO A 51 4.53 2.33 -4.98
N LYS A 52 4.71 3.28 -5.90
CA LYS A 52 3.86 3.44 -7.08
C LYS A 52 4.43 2.66 -8.26
N ASP A 53 5.76 2.72 -8.41
CA ASP A 53 6.54 1.94 -9.36
C ASP A 53 7.98 1.72 -8.83
N GLU A 54 8.88 1.18 -9.64
CA GLU A 54 10.28 0.91 -9.25
C GLU A 54 11.08 2.17 -8.88
N LYS A 55 10.65 3.35 -9.34
CA LYS A 55 11.39 4.61 -9.25
C LYS A 55 10.71 5.65 -8.36
N THR A 56 9.44 5.45 -8.02
CA THR A 56 8.64 6.42 -7.29
C THR A 56 7.84 5.74 -6.18
N LYS A 57 7.76 6.44 -5.05
CA LYS A 57 6.86 6.12 -3.96
C LYS A 57 5.89 7.27 -3.73
N THR A 58 4.68 6.92 -3.32
CA THR A 58 3.66 7.88 -2.92
C THR A 58 3.68 8.00 -1.41
N PHE A 59 3.69 9.24 -0.96
CA PHE A 59 3.50 9.61 0.43
C PHE A 59 2.15 10.33 0.56
N GLU A 60 1.21 9.77 1.31
CA GLU A 60 -0.12 10.32 1.52
C GLU A 60 -0.36 10.63 3.00
N TYR A 61 -0.87 11.83 3.27
CA TYR A 61 -1.38 12.23 4.56
C TYR A 61 -2.91 12.37 4.48
N VAL A 62 -3.62 11.57 5.25
CA VAL A 62 -5.08 11.67 5.38
C VAL A 62 -5.43 12.15 6.79
N SER A 63 -6.07 13.30 6.86
CA SER A 63 -6.56 13.88 8.10
C SER A 63 -8.10 13.81 8.15
N LYS A 64 -8.65 13.50 9.31
CA LYS A 64 -10.11 13.44 9.53
C LYS A 64 -10.46 14.08 10.86
N ILE A 65 -11.53 14.86 10.88
CA ILE A 65 -12.21 15.28 12.09
C ILE A 65 -13.42 14.36 12.28
N TRP A 66 -13.50 13.77 13.46
CA TRP A 66 -14.60 12.94 13.90
C TRP A 66 -15.44 13.72 14.91
N SER A 67 -16.75 13.65 14.76
CA SER A 67 -17.72 14.20 15.71
C SER A 67 -18.74 13.13 16.08
N LYS A 68 -19.08 13.04 17.36
CA LYS A 68 -20.13 12.16 17.86
C LYS A 68 -21.46 12.91 17.86
N THR A 69 -22.45 12.35 17.18
CA THR A 69 -23.80 12.92 17.11
C THR A 69 -24.80 11.80 17.39
N GLU A 70 -25.68 11.99 18.36
CA GLU A 70 -26.66 10.95 18.79
C GLU A 70 -25.98 9.61 19.13
N GLY A 71 -24.84 9.68 19.81
CA GLY A 71 -24.06 8.50 20.19
C GLY A 71 -23.25 7.86 19.05
N LYS A 72 -23.33 8.37 17.81
CA LYS A 72 -22.67 7.80 16.63
C LYS A 72 -21.53 8.70 16.16
N TRP A 73 -20.37 8.12 15.90
CA TRP A 73 -19.24 8.81 15.29
C TRP A 73 -19.47 9.00 13.79
N LYS A 74 -19.24 10.23 13.32
CA LYS A 74 -19.26 10.59 11.90
C LYS A 74 -18.02 11.41 11.57
N ILE A 75 -17.54 11.29 10.33
CA ILE A 75 -16.49 12.16 9.81
C ILE A 75 -17.15 13.48 9.43
N SER A 76 -16.78 14.57 10.10
CA SER A 76 -17.27 15.92 9.80
C SER A 76 -16.40 16.64 8.77
N LEU A 77 -15.11 16.31 8.74
CA LEU A 77 -14.15 16.82 7.75
C LEU A 77 -13.16 15.73 7.37
N LEU A 78 -12.84 15.66 6.09
CA LEU A 78 -11.76 14.83 5.55
C LEU A 78 -10.90 15.70 4.63
N HIS A 79 -9.59 15.63 4.81
CA HIS A 79 -8.63 16.24 3.90
C HIS A 79 -7.49 15.26 3.65
N SER A 80 -7.16 15.04 2.37
CA SER A 80 -6.02 14.22 1.96
C SER A 80 -5.07 15.04 1.10
N THR A 81 -3.77 14.82 1.28
CA THR A 81 -2.71 15.31 0.39
C THR A 81 -1.78 14.16 0.07
N ALA A 82 -1.53 13.93 -1.22
CA ALA A 82 -0.58 12.94 -1.71
C ALA A 82 0.57 13.63 -2.45
N LYS A 83 1.79 13.11 -2.27
CA LYS A 83 2.97 13.55 -2.99
C LYS A 83 3.74 12.34 -3.50
N GLU A 84 4.14 12.40 -4.76
CA GLU A 84 5.06 11.43 -5.34
C GLU A 84 6.50 11.90 -5.11
N ILE A 85 7.34 11.01 -4.62
CA ILE A 85 8.76 11.25 -4.42
C ILE A 85 9.58 10.12 -5.05
N PRO A 86 10.76 10.43 -5.61
CA PRO A 86 11.68 9.39 -6.08
C PRO A 86 12.01 8.42 -4.94
N ASN A 87 12.14 7.14 -5.30
CA ASN A 87 12.52 6.07 -4.38
C ASN A 87 14.02 6.07 -4.11
#